data_AF-A0A662ZKC9-F1
#
_entry.id   AF-A0A662ZKC9-F1
#
_cell.length_a   1.000
_cell.length_b   1.000
_cell.length_c   1.000
_cell.angle_alpha   90.00
_cell.angle_beta   90.00
_cell.angle_gamma   90.00
#
_symmetry.space_group_name_H-M   'P 1'
#
loop_
_entity.id
_entity.type
_entity.pdbx_description
1 polymer ?
#
loop_
_entity_poly.entity_id
_entity_poly.type
_entity_poly.pdbx_seq_one_letter_code
_entity_poly.pdbx_strand_id
1 'polypeptide(L)'
;MAYSAETLAERWLVSAADSLAEIEPVVAAAAAHETVMIKHQWTNGKIASYSLKLLGYQIVSGTADGFMQLKITGKQESDVTWSTATTVSG
;
A
#
# COMPACT_ATOMS: atom_id res chain seq x y z
N MET A 1 18.91 -16.42 0.86
CA MET A 1 18.96 -15.06 1.45
C MET A 1 17.55 -14.69 1.86
N ALA A 2 17.25 -14.77 3.16
CA ALA A 2 15.95 -14.38 3.71
C ALA A 2 15.99 -12.86 3.94
N TYR A 3 15.13 -12.12 3.25
CA TYR A 3 14.95 -10.70 3.55
C TYR A 3 14.07 -10.61 4.81
N SER A 4 14.60 -10.01 5.88
CA SER A 4 13.87 -9.76 7.12
C SER A 4 12.62 -8.93 6.85
N ALA A 5 11.53 -9.23 7.54
CA ALA A 5 10.25 -8.52 7.40
C ALA A 5 10.39 -6.99 7.60
N GLU A 6 11.42 -6.55 8.33
CA GLU A 6 11.78 -5.14 8.52
C GLU A 6 12.12 -4.40 7.21
N THR A 7 12.66 -5.08 6.20
CA THR A 7 13.05 -4.44 4.93
C THR A 7 11.87 -4.23 3.97
N LEU A 8 10.73 -4.89 4.23
CA LEU A 8 9.52 -4.76 3.41
C LEU A 8 8.65 -3.56 3.82
N ALA A 9 8.77 -3.09 5.06
CA ALA A 9 8.02 -1.93 5.57
C ALA A 9 8.53 -0.58 5.02
N GLU A 10 9.77 -0.52 4.54
CA GLU A 10 10.38 0.73 4.04
C GLU A 10 10.14 0.98 2.55
N ARG A 11 9.53 0.04 1.83
CA ARG A 11 9.38 0.13 0.38
C ARG A 11 8.00 0.64 0.00
N TRP A 12 7.78 1.92 0.28
CA TRP A 12 6.88 2.85 -0.41
C TRP A 12 5.69 2.19 -1.12
N LEU A 13 4.54 2.16 -0.45
CA LEU A 13 3.25 2.03 -1.13
C LEU A 13 2.94 3.37 -1.80
N VAL A 14 3.70 3.72 -2.84
CA VAL A 14 3.34 4.80 -3.77
C VAL A 14 2.33 4.19 -4.72
N SER A 15 1.06 4.19 -4.33
CA SER A 15 0.01 4.21 -5.34
C SER A 15 0.11 5.58 -6.00
N ALA A 16 0.71 5.64 -7.19
CA ALA A 16 0.45 6.77 -8.08
C ALA A 16 -1.05 6.71 -8.39
N ALA A 17 -1.83 7.54 -7.71
CA ALA A 17 -3.24 7.72 -7.99
C ALA A 17 -3.34 8.90 -8.96
N ASP A 18 -3.97 8.68 -10.11
CA ASP A 18 -4.10 9.70 -11.16
C ASP A 18 -5.26 10.68 -10.86
N SER A 19 -6.01 10.45 -9.77
CA SER A 19 -7.14 11.27 -9.37
C SER A 19 -7.32 11.37 -7.85
N LEU A 20 -7.86 12.50 -7.38
CA LEU A 20 -8.19 12.72 -5.96
C LEU A 20 -9.26 11.73 -5.46
N ALA A 21 -10.17 11.29 -6.33
CA ALA A 21 -11.23 10.33 -6.01
C ALA A 21 -10.70 8.96 -5.57
N GLU A 22 -9.49 8.59 -5.99
CA GLU A 22 -8.83 7.34 -5.58
C GLU A 22 -8.09 7.47 -4.25
N ILE A 23 -7.73 8.70 -3.85
CA ILE A 23 -6.96 8.98 -2.63
C ILE A 23 -7.88 9.18 -1.42
N GLU A 24 -9.02 9.87 -1.60
CA GLU A 24 -9.99 10.15 -0.54
C GLU A 24 -10.36 8.94 0.33
N PRO A 25 -10.73 7.76 -0.22
CA PRO A 25 -11.11 6.62 0.60
C PRO A 25 -9.96 6.09 1.44
N VAL A 26 -8.72 6.15 0.92
CA VAL A 26 -7.54 5.66 1.63
C VAL A 26 -7.15 6.62 2.76
N VAL A 27 -7.26 7.92 2.52
CA VAL A 27 -7.04 8.97 3.54
C VAL A 27 -8.10 8.88 4.64
N ALA A 28 -9.37 8.68 4.27
CA ALA A 28 -10.46 8.49 5.23
C ALA A 28 -10.24 7.24 6.10
N ALA A 29 -9.92 6.10 5.49
CA ALA A 29 -9.61 4.87 6.21
C ALA A 29 -8.39 5.04 7.14
N ALA A 30 -7.36 5.79 6.69
CA ALA A 30 -6.19 6.08 7.51
C ALA A 30 -6.52 7.00 8.69
N ALA A 31 -7.36 8.02 8.50
CA ALA A 31 -7.83 8.91 9.56
C ALA A 31 -8.71 8.17 10.59
N ALA A 32 -9.52 7.22 10.13
CA ALA A 32 -10.36 6.38 10.96
C ALA A 32 -9.60 5.21 11.63
N HIS A 33 -8.30 5.06 11.34
CA HIS A 33 -7.48 3.94 11.81
C HIS A 33 -8.09 2.59 11.46
N GLU A 34 -8.63 2.42 10.26
CA GLU A 34 -9.28 1.18 9.84
C GLU A 34 -8.28 0.06 9.58
N THR A 35 -8.74 -1.19 9.66
CA THR A 35 -7.97 -2.34 9.17
C THR A 35 -8.37 -2.60 7.73
N VAL A 36 -7.41 -2.56 6.82
CA VAL A 36 -7.63 -2.76 5.38
C VAL A 36 -6.91 -4.00 4.88
N MET A 37 -7.44 -4.64 3.83
CA MET A 37 -6.74 -5.71 3.13
C MET A 37 -5.82 -5.11 2.06
N ILE A 38 -4.53 -5.34 2.20
CA ILE A 38 -3.53 -4.99 1.21
C ILE A 38 -3.30 -6.17 0.28
N LYS A 39 -3.29 -5.89 -1.02
CA LYS A 39 -2.81 -6.80 -2.05
C LYS A 39 -1.76 -6.06 -2.87
N HIS A 40 -0.49 -6.40 -2.67
CA HIS A 40 0.62 -5.76 -3.36
C HIS A 40 1.26 -6.72 -4.35
N GLN A 41 1.44 -6.27 -5.59
CA GLN A 41 2.12 -7.02 -6.65
C GLN A 41 3.43 -6.33 -7.02
N TRP A 42 4.54 -7.07 -6.97
CA TRP A 42 5.82 -6.59 -7.48
C TRP A 42 5.97 -6.86 -8.98
N THR A 43 6.88 -6.13 -9.63
CA THR A 43 7.20 -6.29 -11.06
C THR A 43 7.70 -7.68 -11.43
N ASN A 44 8.23 -8.43 -10.46
CA ASN A 44 8.64 -9.83 -10.63
C ASN A 44 7.48 -10.84 -10.55
N GLY A 45 6.24 -10.35 -10.47
CA GLY A 45 5.03 -11.18 -10.43
C GLY A 45 4.69 -11.78 -9.07
N LYS A 46 5.47 -11.52 -8.00
CA LYS A 46 5.07 -11.90 -6.64
C LYS A 46 3.93 -11.04 -6.16
N ILE A 47 2.98 -11.66 -5.45
CA ILE A 47 1.83 -11.00 -4.84
C ILE A 47 1.86 -11.31 -3.34
N ALA A 48 1.72 -10.28 -2.51
CA ALA A 48 1.50 -10.40 -1.07
C ALA A 48 0.09 -9.91 -0.73
N SER A 49 -0.62 -10.69 0.08
CA SER A 49 -1.93 -10.33 0.63
C SER A 49 -1.90 -10.39 2.15
N TYR A 50 -2.28 -9.31 2.82
CA TYR A 50 -2.29 -9.21 4.29
C TYR A 50 -3.22 -8.10 4.80
N SER A 51 -3.66 -8.21 6.06
CA SER A 51 -4.39 -7.16 6.76
C SER A 51 -3.42 -6.14 7.37
N LEU A 52 -3.70 -4.86 7.18
CA LEU A 52 -2.93 -3.74 7.69
C LEU A 52 -3.84 -2.80 8.49
N LYS A 53 -3.57 -2.65 9.79
CA LYS A 53 -4.18 -1.59 10.61
C LYS A 53 -3.54 -0.27 10.25
N LEU A 54 -4.33 0.65 9.73
CA LEU A 54 -3.85 1.99 9.44
C LEU A 54 -3.66 2.76 10.75
N LEU A 55 -2.51 3.44 10.87
CA LEU A 55 -2.12 4.25 12.03
C LEU A 55 -2.21 5.75 11.73
N GLY A 56 -2.49 6.11 10.48
CA GLY A 56 -2.58 7.50 10.01
C GLY A 56 -1.84 7.71 8.69
N TYR A 57 -1.80 8.97 8.27
CA TYR A 57 -1.16 9.39 7.04
C TYR A 57 -0.43 10.73 7.23
N GLN A 58 0.53 11.00 6.35
CA GLN A 58 1.23 12.27 6.25
C GLN A 58 1.29 12.69 4.78
N ILE A 59 0.95 13.96 4.50
CA ILE A 59 1.20 14.56 3.18
C ILE A 59 2.69 14.89 3.10
N VAL A 60 3.39 14.30 2.14
CA VAL A 60 4.84 14.43 1.95
C VAL A 60 5.16 15.58 1.02
N SER A 61 4.42 15.70 -0.08
CA SER A 61 4.56 16.77 -1.05
C SER A 61 3.24 16.95 -1.81
N GLY A 62 3.05 18.11 -2.42
CA GLY A 62 1.92 18.33 -3.31
C GLY A 62 2.04 19.67 -4.03
N THR A 63 1.40 19.77 -5.18
CA THR A 63 1.27 21.00 -5.96
C THR A 63 -0.20 21.41 -5.99
N ALA A 64 -0.46 22.72 -6.04
CA ALA A 64 -1.82 23.22 -6.27
C ALA A 64 -2.42 22.68 -7.58
N ASP A 65 -1.57 22.29 -8.53
CA ASP A 65 -1.92 21.83 -9.86
C ASP A 65 -2.31 20.33 -9.94
N GLY A 66 -2.52 19.67 -8.80
CA GLY A 66 -3.19 18.36 -8.76
C GLY A 66 -2.31 17.14 -8.51
N PHE A 67 -1.01 17.30 -8.25
CA PHE A 67 -0.17 16.22 -7.75
C PHE A 67 -0.15 16.23 -6.22
N MET A 68 -0.39 15.08 -5.59
CA MET A 68 -0.23 14.92 -4.15
C MET A 68 0.48 13.59 -3.85
N GLN A 69 1.49 13.67 -3.00
CA GLN A 69 2.20 12.51 -2.47
C GLN A 69 1.92 12.38 -0.97
N LEU A 70 1.49 11.19 -0.57
CA LEU A 70 1.18 10.83 0.81
C LEU A 70 1.98 9.60 1.25
N LYS A 71 2.25 9.54 2.54
CA LYS A 71 2.80 8.39 3.25
C LYS A 71 1.76 7.87 4.20
N ILE A 72 1.37 6.61 4.05
CA ILE A 72 0.46 5.91 4.96
C ILE A 72 1.31 5.07 5.90
N THR A 73 0.99 5.13 7.19
CA THR A 73 1.63 4.31 8.21
C THR A 73 0.65 3.25 8.68
N GLY A 74 1.10 2.01 8.83
CA GLY A 74 0.24 0.93 9.30
C GLY A 74 1.02 -0.17 10.02
N LYS A 75 0.29 -0.97 10.81
CA LYS A 75 0.80 -2.16 11.47
C LYS A 75 0.16 -3.40 10.85
N GLN A 76 0.98 -4.36 10.45
CA GLN A 76 0.49 -5.64 9.93
C GLN A 76 -0.23 -6.41 11.06
N GLU A 77 -1.46 -6.86 10.80
CA GLU A 77 -2.28 -7.61 11.77
C GLU A 77 -2.46 -9.09 11.42
N SER A 78 -2.15 -9.49 10.18
CA SER A 78 -2.22 -10.88 9.74
C SER A 78 -0.88 -11.39 9.25
N ASP A 79 -0.71 -12.70 9.15
CA ASP A 79 0.38 -13.27 8.36
C ASP A 79 0.24 -12.88 6.88
N VAL A 80 1.36 -12.86 6.17
CA VAL A 80 1.41 -12.55 4.73
C VAL A 80 1.14 -13.82 3.93
N THR A 81 0.06 -13.80 3.14
CA THR A 81 -0.19 -14.83 2.13
C THR A 81 0.53 -14.47 0.84
N TRP A 82 1.40 -15.35 0.36
CA TRP A 82 2.14 -15.15 -0.88
C TRP A 82 1.51 -15.92 -2.05
N SER A 83 1.43 -15.29 -3.20
CA SER A 83 1.07 -15.93 -4.47
C SER A 83 1.88 -15.36 -5.63
N THR A 84 1.71 -15.94 -6.82
CA THR A 84 2.34 -15.47 -8.06
C THR A 84 1.26 -15.09 -9.05
N ALA A 85 1.47 -14.02 -9.81
CA ALA A 85 0.61 -13.67 -10.93
C ALA A 85 0.61 -14.84 -11.92
N THR A 86 -0.54 -15.49 -12.10
CA THR A 86 -0.70 -16.50 -13.14
C THR A 86 -0.67 -15.77 -14.46
N THR A 87 0.39 -15.99 -15.26
CA THR A 87 0.41 -15.56 -16.65
C THR A 87 -0.77 -16.24 -17.34
N VAL A 88 -1.80 -15.49 -17.72
CA VAL A 88 -2.81 -16.00 -18.64
C VAL A 88 -2.11 -16.05 -20.00
N SER A 89 -1.51 -17.21 -20.31
CA SER A 89 -1.07 -17.52 -21.66
C SER A 89 -2.33 -17.77 -22.51
N GLY A 90 -2.84 -16.69 -23.10
CA GLY A 90 -3.78 -16.73 -24.22
C GLY A 90 -3.04 -16.63 -25.54
#